data_AF-A0A7C6YU98-F1
#
_entry.id   AF-A0A7C6YU98-F1
#
_cell.length_a   1.000
_cell.length_b   1.000
_cell.length_c   1.000
_cell.angle_alpha   90.00
_cell.angle_beta   90.00
_cell.angle_gamma   90.00
#
_symmetry.space_group_name_H-M   'P 1'
#
loop_
_entity.id
_entity.type
_entity.pdbx_description
1 polymer ?
#
loop_
_entity_poly.entity_id
_entity_poly.type
_entity_poly.pdbx_seq_one_letter_code
_entity_poly.pdbx_strand_id
1 'polypeptide(L)'
;FNHHLLQFNETEFLEKSDDKKCYFDDVTECPFNHRFLAVVPIKGRGERQGTLLFTRSDQNFTDEDAILSEYGATVIALEIFRLKNEALEEETRKREAVQIAVDTLSFSEIAAMKKIFENLEGDEGYLVASKIADEARITRSVIVNALRKLESAGVIQSRSLGMKGTYIKILNDQLKEEFERRDM
;
A
#
# COMPACT_ATOMS: atom_id res chain seq x y z
N PHE A 1 -20.04 -9.99 15.53
CA PHE A 1 -20.45 -10.37 14.16
C PHE A 1 -19.31 -10.98 13.33
N ASN A 2 -18.26 -10.24 12.94
CA ASN A 2 -17.20 -10.78 12.06
C ASN A 2 -16.50 -12.05 12.60
N HIS A 3 -16.28 -12.14 13.91
CA HIS A 3 -15.69 -13.34 14.53
C HIS A 3 -16.48 -14.62 14.20
N HIS A 4 -17.81 -14.57 14.20
CA HIS A 4 -18.66 -15.71 13.82
C HIS A 4 -18.50 -16.08 12.34
N LEU A 5 -18.46 -15.08 11.46
CA LEU A 5 -18.27 -15.29 10.02
C LEU A 5 -16.98 -16.03 9.68
N LEU A 6 -15.92 -15.82 10.47
CA LEU A 6 -14.62 -16.45 10.26
C LEU A 6 -14.60 -17.93 10.69
N GLN A 7 -15.55 -18.36 11.52
CA GLN A 7 -15.64 -19.77 11.97
C GLN A 7 -16.20 -20.69 10.88
N PHE A 8 -16.99 -20.16 9.95
CA PHE A 8 -17.57 -20.92 8.84
C PHE A 8 -16.49 -21.31 7.84
N ASN A 9 -16.19 -22.59 7.71
CA ASN A 9 -15.23 -23.08 6.72
C ASN A 9 -15.88 -23.51 5.40
N GLU A 10 -17.19 -23.67 5.37
CA GLU A 10 -17.96 -24.01 4.18
C GLU A 10 -19.09 -23.01 4.01
N THR A 11 -19.75 -23.05 2.86
CA THR A 11 -20.89 -22.19 2.58
C THR A 11 -22.05 -22.57 3.50
N GLU A 12 -22.57 -21.60 4.24
CA GLU A 12 -23.68 -21.83 5.17
C GLU A 12 -24.81 -20.84 4.93
N PHE A 13 -26.04 -21.33 5.05
CA PHE A 13 -27.26 -20.53 4.92
C PHE A 13 -27.92 -20.37 6.28
N LEU A 14 -27.99 -19.14 6.75
CA LEU A 14 -28.55 -18.75 8.03
C LEU A 14 -29.91 -18.09 7.83
N GLU A 15 -30.87 -18.45 8.68
CA GLU A 15 -32.19 -17.84 8.75
C GLU A 15 -32.42 -17.27 10.15
N LYS A 16 -33.01 -16.07 10.22
CA LYS A 16 -33.45 -15.49 11.48
C LYS A 16 -34.63 -16.27 12.06
N SER A 17 -34.56 -16.57 13.36
CA SER A 17 -35.67 -17.19 14.10
C SER A 17 -36.84 -16.21 14.34
N ASP A 18 -36.55 -14.92 14.40
CA ASP A 18 -37.51 -13.81 14.56
C ASP A 18 -36.90 -12.57 13.88
N ASP A 19 -37.73 -11.74 13.25
CA ASP A 19 -37.32 -10.47 12.63
C ASP A 19 -36.64 -9.52 13.63
N LYS A 20 -36.92 -9.69 14.93
CA LYS A 20 -36.31 -8.91 16.02
C LYS A 20 -34.93 -9.42 16.47
N LYS A 21 -34.49 -10.60 16.01
CA LYS A 21 -33.22 -11.21 16.40
C LYS A 21 -32.21 -11.18 15.25
N CYS A 22 -30.92 -11.14 15.60
CA CYS A 22 -29.85 -11.26 14.60
C CYS A 22 -29.56 -12.74 14.28
N TYR A 23 -28.74 -12.98 13.25
CA TYR A 23 -28.31 -14.32 12.82
C TYR A 23 -27.48 -15.06 13.88
N PHE A 24 -26.90 -14.34 14.84
CA PHE A 24 -26.12 -14.88 15.95
C PHE A 24 -26.69 -14.35 17.26
N ASP A 25 -26.92 -15.23 18.24
CA ASP A 25 -27.64 -14.92 19.49
C ASP A 25 -26.93 -13.91 20.39
N ASP A 26 -25.61 -13.84 20.31
CA ASP A 26 -24.76 -12.93 21.09
C ASP A 26 -24.55 -11.56 20.40
N VAL A 27 -25.16 -11.33 19.24
CA VAL A 27 -25.07 -10.06 18.50
C VAL A 27 -26.33 -9.23 18.73
N THR A 28 -26.17 -8.11 19.42
CA THR A 28 -27.26 -7.17 19.74
C THR A 28 -27.64 -6.27 18.57
N GLU A 29 -26.67 -5.81 17.76
CA GLU A 29 -26.92 -4.97 16.59
C GLU A 29 -26.63 -5.74 15.31
N CYS A 30 -27.68 -6.02 14.54
CA CYS A 30 -27.55 -6.75 13.29
C CYS A 30 -27.20 -5.81 12.13
N PRO A 31 -26.10 -6.05 11.39
CA PRO A 31 -25.71 -5.19 10.29
C PRO A 31 -26.68 -5.25 9.10
N PHE A 32 -27.52 -6.28 9.02
CA PHE A 32 -28.46 -6.50 7.92
C PHE A 32 -29.86 -6.81 8.45
N ASN A 33 -30.87 -6.20 7.81
CA ASN A 33 -32.26 -6.33 8.23
C ASN A 33 -33.06 -7.38 7.46
N HIS A 34 -32.41 -8.19 6.62
CA HIS A 34 -33.10 -9.25 5.87
C HIS A 34 -33.25 -10.54 6.70
N ARG A 35 -34.09 -11.46 6.24
CA ARG A 35 -34.38 -12.73 6.94
C ARG A 35 -33.31 -13.81 6.72
N PHE A 36 -32.75 -13.88 5.52
CA PHE A 36 -31.78 -14.89 5.11
C PHE A 36 -30.39 -14.29 4.91
N LEU A 37 -29.35 -15.06 5.24
CA LEU A 37 -27.94 -14.73 5.05
C LEU A 37 -27.19 -15.96 4.56
N ALA A 38 -26.56 -15.87 3.39
CA ALA A 38 -25.55 -16.84 2.96
C ALA A 38 -24.17 -16.34 3.33
N VAL A 39 -23.41 -17.19 4.00
CA VAL A 39 -22.02 -16.97 4.40
C VAL A 39 -21.14 -17.84 3.53
N VAL A 40 -20.35 -17.23 2.65
CA VAL A 40 -19.52 -17.93 1.67
C VAL A 40 -18.05 -17.62 1.92
N PRO A 41 -17.26 -18.59 2.41
CA PRO A 41 -15.83 -18.39 2.64
C PRO A 41 -15.06 -18.11 1.35
N ILE A 42 -14.30 -17.02 1.32
CA ILE A 42 -13.34 -16.75 0.23
C ILE A 42 -12.01 -17.39 0.64
N LYS A 43 -11.64 -18.48 -0.03
CA LYS A 43 -10.38 -19.19 0.20
C LYS A 43 -9.48 -19.09 -1.04
N GLY A 44 -8.18 -18.88 -0.81
CA GLY A 44 -7.16 -18.85 -1.86
C GLY A 44 -5.88 -19.52 -1.37
N ARG A 45 -5.30 -20.42 -2.17
CA ARG A 45 -4.05 -21.15 -1.86
C ARG A 45 -4.04 -21.87 -0.49
N GLY A 46 -5.21 -22.34 -0.05
CA GLY A 46 -5.38 -23.02 1.25
C GLY A 46 -5.58 -22.08 2.44
N GLU A 47 -5.56 -20.76 2.23
CA GLU A 47 -5.77 -19.75 3.27
C GLU A 47 -7.11 -19.02 3.13
N ARG A 48 -7.67 -18.61 4.26
CA ARG A 48 -8.89 -17.78 4.32
C ARG A 48 -8.54 -16.32 3.98
N GLN A 49 -9.09 -15.81 2.88
CA GLN A 49 -8.87 -14.44 2.42
C GLN A 49 -9.98 -13.48 2.85
N GLY A 50 -11.19 -13.99 3.11
CA GLY A 50 -12.32 -13.17 3.53
C GLY A 50 -13.64 -13.92 3.52
N THR A 51 -14.75 -13.20 3.64
CA THR A 51 -16.11 -13.78 3.63
C THR A 51 -16.98 -12.98 2.67
N LEU A 52 -17.62 -13.67 1.74
CA LEU A 52 -18.64 -13.12 0.87
C LEU A 52 -20.01 -13.36 1.50
N LEU A 53 -20.82 -12.31 1.60
CA LEU A 53 -22.14 -12.37 2.24
C LEU A 53 -23.21 -12.04 1.21
N PHE A 54 -24.23 -12.89 1.13
CA PHE A 54 -25.46 -12.60 0.40
C PHE A 54 -26.61 -12.54 1.37
N THR A 55 -27.56 -11.64 1.15
CA THR A 55 -28.66 -11.44 2.07
C THR A 55 -29.93 -11.08 1.32
N ARG A 56 -31.05 -11.71 1.66
CA ARG A 56 -32.36 -11.48 1.03
C ARG A 56 -33.50 -11.83 2.01
N SER A 57 -34.72 -11.34 1.74
CA SER A 57 -35.87 -11.48 2.67
C SER A 57 -37.00 -12.35 2.12
N ASP A 58 -37.02 -12.54 0.81
CA ASP A 58 -38.07 -13.14 0.03
C ASP A 58 -38.08 -14.67 0.12
N GLN A 59 -36.92 -15.30 -0.06
CA GLN A 59 -36.80 -16.76 -0.09
C GLN A 59 -35.45 -17.26 0.42
N ASN A 60 -35.44 -18.51 0.91
CA ASN A 60 -34.21 -19.15 1.36
C ASN A 60 -33.27 -19.45 0.18
N PHE A 61 -31.97 -19.58 0.46
CA PHE A 61 -30.95 -19.95 -0.52
C PHE A 61 -31.07 -21.42 -0.93
N THR A 62 -30.72 -21.69 -2.18
CA THR A 62 -30.78 -23.02 -2.82
C THR A 62 -29.38 -23.52 -3.15
N ASP A 63 -29.26 -24.80 -3.51
CA ASP A 63 -27.99 -25.37 -3.96
C ASP A 63 -27.45 -24.67 -5.23
N GLU A 64 -28.33 -24.17 -6.10
CA GLU A 64 -27.94 -23.38 -7.27
C GLU A 64 -27.33 -22.03 -6.85
N ASP A 65 -27.92 -21.37 -5.84
CA ASP A 65 -27.34 -20.18 -5.24
C ASP A 65 -25.96 -20.49 -4.62
N ALA A 66 -25.81 -21.64 -3.95
CA ALA A 66 -24.54 -22.09 -3.37
C ALA A 66 -23.46 -22.19 -4.45
N ILE A 67 -23.72 -22.92 -5.54
CA ILE A 67 -22.78 -23.13 -6.65
C ILE A 67 -22.32 -21.79 -7.24
N LEU A 68 -23.25 -20.89 -7.53
CA LEU A 68 -22.90 -19.56 -8.08
C LEU A 68 -22.09 -18.74 -7.10
N SER A 69 -22.45 -18.80 -5.82
CA SER A 69 -21.78 -18.04 -4.77
C SER A 69 -20.35 -18.51 -4.52
N GLU A 70 -20.10 -19.81 -4.53
CA GLU A 70 -18.78 -20.43 -4.37
C GLU A 70 -17.88 -20.19 -5.57
N TYR A 71 -18.45 -20.27 -6.78
CA TYR A 71 -17.75 -19.90 -7.99
C TYR A 71 -17.35 -18.42 -7.94
N GLY A 72 -18.26 -17.54 -7.54
CA GLY A 72 -18.00 -16.12 -7.32
C GLY A 72 -16.91 -15.88 -6.27
N ALA A 73 -16.97 -16.59 -5.13
CA ALA A 73 -15.94 -16.50 -4.09
C ALA A 73 -14.56 -16.93 -4.61
N THR A 74 -14.49 -17.94 -5.48
CA THR A 74 -13.24 -18.37 -6.11
C THR A 74 -12.66 -17.30 -7.04
N VAL A 75 -13.49 -16.67 -7.87
CA VAL A 75 -13.07 -15.56 -8.75
C VAL A 75 -12.58 -14.37 -7.92
N ILE A 76 -13.30 -14.02 -6.85
CA ILE A 76 -12.89 -12.94 -5.94
C ILE A 76 -11.55 -13.27 -5.26
N ALA A 77 -11.32 -14.53 -4.86
CA ALA A 77 -10.05 -14.95 -4.28
C ALA A 77 -8.88 -14.74 -5.26
N LEU A 78 -9.09 -15.06 -6.55
CA LEU A 78 -8.10 -14.82 -7.61
C LEU A 78 -7.80 -13.33 -7.77
N GLU A 79 -8.82 -12.47 -7.76
CA GLU A 79 -8.66 -11.02 -7.87
C GLU A 79 -7.94 -10.40 -6.67
N ILE A 80 -8.26 -10.83 -5.45
CA ILE A 80 -7.54 -10.42 -4.24
C ILE A 80 -6.05 -10.77 -4.37
N PHE A 81 -5.74 -11.97 -4.84
CA PHE A 81 -4.36 -12.41 -5.01
C PHE A 81 -3.63 -11.61 -6.10
N ARG A 82 -4.29 -11.36 -7.22
CA ARG A 82 -3.76 -10.52 -8.31
C ARG A 82 -3.40 -9.13 -7.81
N LEU A 83 -4.31 -8.45 -7.11
CA LEU A 83 -4.09 -7.11 -6.56
C LEU A 83 -2.93 -7.09 -5.54
N LYS A 84 -2.84 -8.10 -4.67
CA LYS A 84 -1.73 -8.22 -3.70
C LYS A 84 -0.38 -8.38 -4.42
N ASN A 85 -0.31 -9.20 -5.47
CA ASN A 85 0.93 -9.36 -6.23
C ASN A 85 1.30 -8.08 -6.99
N GLU A 86 0.35 -7.44 -7.65
CA GLU A 86 0.60 -6.17 -8.36
C GLU A 86 1.14 -5.10 -7.39
N ALA A 87 0.57 -5.00 -6.18
CA ALA A 87 1.07 -4.11 -5.14
C ALA A 87 2.50 -4.47 -4.67
N LEU A 88 2.80 -5.76 -4.46
CA LEU A 88 4.12 -6.22 -4.05
C LEU A 88 5.18 -5.99 -5.15
N GLU A 89 4.83 -6.26 -6.40
CA GLU A 89 5.69 -5.98 -7.56
C GLU A 89 6.00 -4.48 -7.64
N GLU A 90 5.00 -3.62 -7.45
CA GLU A 90 5.19 -2.17 -7.46
C GLU A 90 6.07 -1.69 -6.31
N GLU A 91 5.87 -2.21 -5.10
CA GLU A 91 6.74 -1.92 -3.95
C GLU A 91 8.19 -2.38 -4.20
N THR A 92 8.36 -3.56 -4.78
CA THR A 92 9.68 -4.10 -5.15
C THR A 92 10.35 -3.22 -6.20
N ARG A 93 9.64 -2.85 -7.27
CA ARG A 93 10.14 -1.94 -8.31
C ARG A 93 10.55 -0.59 -7.74
N LYS A 94 9.73 -0.02 -6.85
CA LYS A 94 10.05 1.25 -6.18
C LYS A 94 11.34 1.13 -5.36
N ARG A 95 11.51 0.07 -4.57
CA ARG A 95 12.73 -0.17 -3.77
C ARG A 95 13.95 -0.38 -4.66
N GLU A 96 13.84 -1.18 -5.71
CA GLU A 96 14.93 -1.43 -6.66
C GLU A 96 15.40 -0.15 -7.34
N ALA A 97 14.47 0.70 -7.80
CA ALA A 97 14.81 1.98 -8.42
C ALA A 97 15.60 2.89 -7.47
N VAL A 98 15.20 2.96 -6.20
CA VAL A 98 15.94 3.71 -5.17
C VAL A 98 17.29 3.09 -4.90
N GLN A 99 17.36 1.77 -4.69
CA GLN A 99 18.60 1.06 -4.40
C GLN A 99 19.64 1.31 -5.50
N ILE A 100 19.26 1.14 -6.77
CA ILE A 100 20.12 1.39 -7.93
C ILE A 100 20.57 2.86 -7.92
N ALA A 101 19.66 3.81 -7.70
CA ALA A 101 19.99 5.23 -7.68
C ALA A 101 21.04 5.56 -6.61
N VAL A 102 20.83 5.08 -5.37
CA VAL A 102 21.72 5.34 -4.24
C VAL A 102 23.06 4.62 -4.41
N ASP A 103 23.10 3.43 -5.00
CA ASP A 103 24.35 2.70 -5.30
C ASP A 103 25.24 3.42 -6.31
N THR A 104 24.70 4.31 -7.14
CA THR A 104 25.51 5.14 -8.04
C THR A 104 26.15 6.35 -7.34
N LEU A 105 25.76 6.66 -6.10
CA LEU A 105 26.28 7.78 -5.35
C LEU A 105 27.59 7.41 -4.64
N SER A 106 28.55 8.31 -4.70
CA SER A 106 29.76 8.27 -3.88
C SER A 106 29.45 8.65 -2.43
N PHE A 107 30.35 8.31 -1.52
CA PHE A 107 30.22 8.65 -0.09
C PHE A 107 29.92 10.13 0.15
N SER A 108 30.64 11.03 -0.52
CA SER A 108 30.43 12.48 -0.40
C SER A 108 29.08 12.94 -0.98
N GLU A 109 28.60 12.27 -2.04
CA GLU A 109 27.28 12.55 -2.62
C GLU A 109 26.16 12.07 -1.69
N ILE A 110 26.31 10.91 -1.05
CA ILE A 110 25.35 10.40 -0.05
C ILE A 110 25.25 11.38 1.13
N ALA A 111 26.38 11.77 1.71
CA ALA A 111 26.43 12.71 2.83
C ALA A 111 25.79 14.07 2.47
N ALA A 112 26.04 14.56 1.25
CA ALA A 112 25.43 15.78 0.75
C ALA A 112 23.90 15.67 0.63
N MET A 113 23.40 14.54 0.09
CA MET A 113 21.97 14.32 -0.09
C MET A 113 21.23 14.16 1.24
N LYS A 114 21.83 13.52 2.24
CA LYS A 114 21.26 13.44 3.60
C LYS A 114 20.99 14.84 4.17
N LYS A 115 21.99 15.72 4.09
CA LYS A 115 21.85 17.11 4.56
C LYS A 115 20.78 17.89 3.78
N ILE A 116 20.60 17.59 2.49
CA ILE A 116 19.53 18.19 1.69
C ILE A 116 18.16 17.72 2.19
N PHE A 117 17.98 16.41 2.39
CA PHE A 117 16.70 15.84 2.80
C PHE A 117 16.31 16.21 4.24
N GLU A 118 17.25 16.35 5.16
CA GLU A 118 17.01 16.89 6.51
C GLU A 118 16.42 18.30 6.51
N ASN A 119 16.73 19.09 5.47
CA ASN A 119 16.29 20.48 5.34
C ASN A 119 14.99 20.63 4.51
N LEU A 120 14.42 19.52 4.01
CA LEU A 120 13.14 19.54 3.31
C LEU A 120 11.98 19.42 4.31
N GLU A 121 10.99 20.29 4.18
CA GLU A 121 9.72 20.16 4.90
C GLU A 121 8.79 19.20 4.12
N GLY A 122 8.82 17.91 4.46
CA GLY A 122 8.07 16.88 3.74
C GLY A 122 8.80 16.40 2.49
N ASP A 123 8.08 16.13 1.40
CA ASP A 123 8.63 15.48 0.18
C ASP A 123 9.04 16.47 -0.93
N GLU A 124 8.91 17.77 -0.69
CA GLU A 124 9.27 18.80 -1.65
C GLU A 124 9.81 20.06 -0.96
N GLY A 125 10.59 20.85 -1.69
CA GLY A 125 11.12 22.09 -1.15
C GLY A 125 12.16 22.77 -2.03
N TYR A 126 12.57 23.96 -1.59
CA TYR A 126 13.60 24.76 -2.26
C TYR A 126 14.93 24.60 -1.54
N LEU A 127 16.00 24.33 -2.28
CA LEU A 127 17.35 24.37 -1.75
C LEU A 127 18.22 25.42 -2.45
N VAL A 128 19.19 25.92 -1.71
CA VAL A 128 20.27 26.74 -2.26
C VAL A 128 21.55 25.92 -2.17
N ALA A 129 21.97 25.31 -3.30
CA ALA A 129 23.10 24.39 -3.34
C ALA A 129 24.42 25.00 -2.83
N SER A 130 24.62 26.32 -3.00
CA SER A 130 25.80 27.00 -2.45
C SER A 130 25.82 26.99 -0.93
N LYS A 131 24.67 27.24 -0.27
CA LYS A 131 24.57 27.25 1.19
C LYS A 131 24.90 25.88 1.79
N ILE A 132 24.36 24.82 1.20
CA ILE A 132 24.61 23.44 1.65
C ILE A 132 26.07 23.03 1.39
N ALA A 133 26.64 23.41 0.24
CA ALA A 133 28.04 23.15 -0.06
C ALA A 133 28.99 23.80 0.96
N ASP A 134 28.71 25.05 1.35
CA ASP A 134 29.52 25.79 2.32
C ASP A 134 29.39 25.18 3.74
N GLU A 135 28.17 24.81 4.17
CA GLU A 135 27.91 24.15 5.45
C GLU A 135 28.57 22.77 5.56
N ALA A 136 28.49 21.97 4.50
CA ALA A 136 29.06 20.62 4.45
C ALA A 136 30.55 20.60 4.07
N ARG A 137 31.17 21.76 3.78
CA ARG A 137 32.56 21.89 3.30
C ARG A 137 32.87 21.01 2.09
N ILE A 138 31.93 20.93 1.14
CA ILE A 138 32.07 20.18 -0.13
C ILE A 138 31.96 21.12 -1.32
N THR A 139 32.29 20.65 -2.53
CA THR A 139 32.08 21.43 -3.74
C THR A 139 30.62 21.36 -4.21
N ARG A 140 30.10 22.45 -4.80
CA ARG A 140 28.75 22.47 -5.40
C ARG A 140 28.55 21.39 -6.46
N SER A 141 29.62 20.98 -7.15
CA SER A 141 29.59 19.91 -8.15
C SER A 141 29.18 18.56 -7.58
N VAL A 142 29.50 18.26 -6.31
CA VAL A 142 29.07 17.02 -5.62
C VAL A 142 27.55 17.00 -5.51
N ILE A 143 26.94 18.09 -5.06
CA ILE A 143 25.48 18.22 -4.93
C ILE A 143 24.81 18.09 -6.30
N VAL A 144 25.28 18.85 -7.30
CA VAL A 144 24.67 18.83 -8.64
C VAL A 144 24.76 17.44 -9.28
N ASN A 145 25.89 16.74 -9.10
CA ASN A 145 26.04 15.38 -9.62
C ASN A 145 25.13 14.39 -8.91
N ALA A 146 25.01 14.46 -7.59
CA ALA A 146 24.11 13.61 -6.82
C ALA A 146 22.65 13.80 -7.26
N LEU A 147 22.20 15.06 -7.38
CA LEU A 147 20.87 15.39 -7.87
C LEU A 147 20.61 14.86 -9.28
N ARG A 148 21.59 15.01 -10.17
CA ARG A 148 21.49 14.49 -11.55
C ARG A 148 21.37 12.96 -11.59
N LYS A 149 22.11 12.23 -10.73
CA LYS A 149 22.03 10.76 -10.64
C LYS A 149 20.67 10.31 -10.14
N LEU A 150 20.16 10.91 -9.06
CA LEU A 150 18.83 10.61 -8.52
C LEU A 150 17.71 10.98 -9.50
N GLU A 151 17.81 12.12 -10.19
CA GLU A 151 16.85 12.53 -11.22
C GLU A 151 16.87 11.59 -12.42
N SER A 152 18.05 11.12 -12.84
CA SER A 152 18.17 10.15 -13.95
C SER A 152 17.55 8.79 -13.64
N ALA A 153 17.47 8.41 -12.35
CA ALA A 153 16.80 7.22 -11.89
C ALA A 153 15.29 7.43 -11.64
N GLY A 154 14.77 8.65 -11.84
CA GLY A 154 13.37 8.98 -11.65
C GLY A 154 12.90 8.97 -10.19
N VAL A 155 13.81 8.97 -9.21
CA VAL A 155 13.46 8.96 -7.78
C VAL A 155 13.22 10.37 -7.23
N ILE A 156 13.74 11.39 -7.91
CA ILE A 156 13.45 12.80 -7.64
C ILE A 156 13.20 13.55 -8.95
N GLN A 157 12.62 14.74 -8.83
CA GLN A 157 12.55 15.74 -9.88
C GLN A 157 13.27 17.00 -9.41
N SER A 158 14.10 17.59 -10.27
CA SER A 158 14.79 18.84 -9.97
C SER A 158 14.41 19.94 -10.97
N ARG A 159 14.20 21.16 -10.48
CA ARG A 159 13.95 22.33 -11.34
C ARG A 159 14.80 23.51 -10.88
N SER A 160 15.73 23.92 -11.73
CA SER A 160 16.53 25.12 -11.49
C SER A 160 15.65 26.38 -11.58
N LEU A 161 15.79 27.26 -10.58
CA LEU A 161 15.13 28.56 -10.51
C LEU A 161 16.16 29.71 -10.57
N GLY A 162 17.36 29.41 -11.05
CA GLY A 162 18.48 30.34 -11.10
C GLY A 162 18.93 30.77 -9.70
N MET A 163 18.94 32.07 -9.45
CA MET A 163 19.41 32.64 -8.17
C MET A 163 18.50 32.30 -6.97
N LYS A 164 17.25 31.89 -7.22
CA LYS A 164 16.32 31.47 -6.16
C LYS A 164 16.59 30.05 -5.64
N GLY A 165 17.52 29.32 -6.27
CA GLY A 165 17.90 27.96 -5.91
C GLY A 165 17.31 26.91 -6.85
N THR A 166 17.18 25.69 -6.35
CA THR A 166 16.63 24.54 -7.06
C THR A 166 15.45 24.02 -6.27
N TYR A 167 14.30 23.85 -6.94
CA TYR A 167 13.17 23.13 -6.36
C TYR A 167 13.40 21.63 -6.56
N ILE A 168 13.23 20.85 -5.50
CA ILE A 168 13.26 19.38 -5.53
C ILE A 168 11.91 18.86 -5.10
N LYS A 169 11.49 17.79 -5.78
CA LYS A 169 10.39 16.94 -5.36
C LYS A 169 10.83 15.49 -5.35
N ILE A 170 10.58 14.80 -4.24
CA ILE A 170 10.80 13.36 -4.13
C ILE A 170 9.62 12.66 -4.82
N LEU A 171 9.92 11.78 -5.77
CA LEU A 171 8.92 11.01 -6.53
C LEU A 171 8.70 9.62 -5.94
N ASN A 172 9.71 9.09 -5.24
CA ASN A 172 9.68 7.76 -4.63
C ASN A 172 9.77 7.87 -3.11
N ASP A 173 8.71 7.41 -2.45
CA ASP A 173 8.53 7.42 -0.99
C ASP A 173 9.53 6.52 -0.25
N GLN A 174 10.14 5.55 -0.92
CA GLN A 174 11.19 4.69 -0.33
C GLN A 174 12.56 5.38 -0.26
N LEU A 175 12.73 6.57 -0.86
CA LEU A 175 14.03 7.24 -0.96
C LEU A 175 14.60 7.61 0.41
N LYS A 176 13.81 8.25 1.27
CA LYS A 176 14.28 8.72 2.58
C LYS A 176 14.68 7.55 3.50
N GLU A 177 13.85 6.52 3.55
CA GLU A 177 14.10 5.29 4.32
C GLU A 177 15.43 4.64 3.91
N GLU A 178 15.72 4.59 2.60
CA GLU A 178 16.99 4.04 2.10
C GLU A 178 18.23 4.86 2.52
N PHE A 179 18.11 6.18 2.67
CA PHE A 179 19.20 7.00 3.20
C PHE A 179 19.40 6.80 4.71
N GLU A 180 18.31 6.64 5.48
CA GLU A 180 18.36 6.32 6.92
C GLU A 180 18.99 4.95 7.18
N ARG A 181 18.71 3.95 6.34
CA ARG A 181 19.31 2.61 6.47
C ARG A 181 20.84 2.63 6.35
N ARG A 182 21.39 3.53 5.55
CA ARG A 182 22.85 3.70 5.35
C ARG A 182 23.52 4.57 6.42
N ASP A 183 22.83 4.93 7.51
CA ASP A 183 23.44 5.54 8.69
C ASP A 183 24.05 4.52 9.67
N MET A 184 23.79 3.22 9.45
CA MET A 184 24.43 2.08 10.14
C MET A 184 25.60 1.52 9.33
#